data_AF-A0A7C4FVB9-F1
#
_entry.id   AF-A0A7C4FVB9-F1
#
_cell.length_a   1.000
_cell.length_b   1.000
_cell.length_c   1.000
_cell.angle_alpha   90.00
_cell.angle_beta   90.00
_cell.angle_gamma   90.00
#
_symmetry.space_group_name_H-M   'P 1'
#
loop_
_entity.id
_entity.type
_entity.pdbx_description
1 polymer ?
#
loop_
_entity_poly.entity_id
_entity_poly.type
_entity_poly.pdbx_seq_one_letter_code
_entity_poly.pdbx_strand_id
1 'polypeptide(L)'
;MAILGIDVGGTFTDFVANREGKLLLWKVPTTRPPSSGVFQGLCLLEKEIECVVHGTTIATNAILEGKWAKTALLTTEGFRDVLEIGRQARPSLYDLFCERPAPIVPREWRLEVPERLDAQGRMVKPLDEPKVRELARKLKGKVDSVAVVFLFSFLDPRHEQRVRQILEEEGVEGPITLSSEVLPEF
;
A
#
# COMPACT_ATOMS: atom_id res chain seq x y z
N MET A 1 -32.14 8.91 11.43
CA MET A 1 -30.79 8.42 11.09
C MET A 1 -30.53 8.72 9.63
N ALA A 2 -29.49 9.50 9.32
CA ALA A 2 -29.15 9.89 7.95
C ALA A 2 -27.80 9.27 7.57
N ILE A 3 -27.79 8.48 6.50
CA ILE A 3 -26.59 7.83 5.94
C ILE A 3 -26.19 8.58 4.68
N LEU A 4 -24.92 8.98 4.58
CA LEU A 4 -24.36 9.62 3.40
C LEU A 4 -23.39 8.69 2.68
N GLY A 5 -23.69 8.35 1.43
CA GLY A 5 -22.73 7.79 0.49
C GLY A 5 -22.00 8.89 -0.26
N ILE A 6 -20.67 8.77 -0.38
CA ILE A 6 -19.82 9.65 -1.17
C ILE A 6 -19.03 8.77 -2.13
N ASP A 7 -18.99 9.11 -3.41
CA ASP A 7 -18.10 8.47 -4.39
C ASP A 7 -17.22 9.53 -5.06
N VAL A 8 -15.93 9.50 -4.75
CA VAL A 8 -14.94 10.42 -5.32
C VAL A 8 -14.36 9.81 -6.60
N GLY A 9 -14.84 10.28 -7.74
CA GLY A 9 -14.30 9.96 -9.06
C GLY A 9 -13.23 10.93 -9.54
N GLY A 10 -12.76 10.75 -10.78
CA GLY A 10 -11.73 11.61 -11.38
C GLY A 10 -12.20 13.00 -11.81
N THR A 11 -13.47 13.12 -12.22
CA THR A 11 -14.05 14.38 -12.72
C THR A 11 -15.04 14.99 -11.73
N PHE A 12 -15.81 14.15 -11.04
CA PHE A 12 -16.82 14.58 -10.09
C PHE A 12 -16.83 13.71 -8.85
N THR A 13 -17.30 14.30 -7.76
CA THR A 13 -17.67 13.62 -6.52
C THR A 13 -19.19 13.56 -6.43
N ASP A 14 -19.72 12.35 -6.35
CA ASP A 14 -21.14 12.06 -6.27
C ASP A 14 -21.55 11.83 -4.81
N PHE A 15 -22.71 12.35 -4.41
CA PHE A 15 -23.24 12.23 -3.05
C PHE A 15 -24.66 11.67 -3.08
N VAL A 16 -24.94 10.75 -2.15
CA VAL A 16 -26.27 10.17 -1.95
C VAL A 16 -26.58 10.12 -0.47
N ALA A 17 -27.49 10.97 0.01
CA ALA A 17 -27.97 10.92 1.39
C ALA A 17 -29.31 10.18 1.47
N ASN A 18 -29.41 9.18 2.33
CA ASN A 18 -30.68 8.53 2.69
C ASN A 18 -31.14 9.01 4.06
N ARG A 19 -32.33 9.62 4.10
CA ARG A 19 -33.00 10.05 5.32
C ARG A 19 -34.40 9.47 5.36
N GLU A 20 -34.63 8.49 6.24
CA GLU A 20 -35.97 7.93 6.47
C GLU A 20 -36.66 7.47 5.16
N GLY A 21 -35.87 6.94 4.21
CA GLY A 21 -36.35 6.49 2.91
C GLY A 21 -36.42 7.57 1.82
N LYS A 22 -36.08 8.84 2.14
CA LYS A 22 -35.92 9.91 1.15
C LYS A 22 -34.46 10.03 0.73
N LEU A 23 -34.22 9.94 -0.58
CA LEU A 23 -32.90 10.11 -1.17
C LEU A 23 -32.69 11.56 -1.62
N LEU A 24 -31.55 12.13 -1.23
CA LEU A 24 -31.04 13.40 -1.75
C LEU A 24 -29.75 13.11 -2.52
N LEU A 25 -29.64 13.63 -3.74
CA LEU A 25 -28.49 13.41 -4.60
C LEU A 25 -27.96 14.74 -5.10
N TRP A 26 -26.65 14.91 -5.09
CA TRP A 26 -25.98 16.04 -5.70
C TRP A 26 -24.56 15.65 -6.10
N LYS A 27 -23.97 16.51 -6.92
CA LYS A 27 -22.69 16.26 -7.56
C LYS A 27 -21.90 17.55 -7.56
N VAL A 28 -20.61 17.45 -7.23
CA VAL A 28 -19.67 18.57 -7.28
C VAL A 28 -18.46 18.17 -8.12
N PRO A 29 -17.75 19.12 -8.77
CA PRO A 29 -16.49 18.82 -9.44
C PRO A 29 -15.46 18.23 -8.47
N THR A 30 -14.72 17.21 -8.89
CA THR A 30 -13.58 16.70 -8.12
C THR A 30 -12.47 17.74 -8.13
N THR A 31 -11.94 18.06 -6.96
CA THR A 31 -10.84 19.02 -6.80
C THR A 31 -9.50 18.32 -6.60
N ARG A 32 -8.41 19.10 -6.64
CA ARG A 32 -7.08 18.69 -6.17
C ARG A 32 -6.66 19.64 -5.04
N PRO A 33 -6.56 19.20 -3.77
CA PRO A 33 -6.79 17.83 -3.29
C PRO A 33 -8.27 17.44 -3.33
N PRO A 34 -8.61 16.13 -3.47
CA PRO A 34 -10.00 15.66 -3.54
C PRO A 34 -10.84 15.96 -2.29
N SER A 35 -10.18 16.08 -1.13
CA SER A 35 -10.83 16.45 0.13
C SER A 35 -11.59 17.77 0.04
N SER A 36 -11.08 18.77 -0.70
CA SER A 36 -11.76 20.06 -0.85
C SER A 36 -13.13 19.93 -1.51
N GLY A 37 -13.26 19.10 -2.55
CA GLY A 37 -14.52 18.82 -3.23
C GLY A 37 -15.48 18.05 -2.34
N VAL A 38 -14.94 17.11 -1.52
CA VAL A 38 -15.73 16.44 -0.49
C VAL A 38 -16.31 17.46 0.50
N PHE A 39 -15.49 18.37 1.04
CA PHE A 39 -15.96 19.41 1.96
C PHE A 39 -16.98 20.35 1.32
N GLN A 40 -16.76 20.76 0.07
CA GLN A 40 -17.73 21.59 -0.66
C GLN A 40 -19.08 20.89 -0.80
N GLY A 41 -19.09 19.60 -1.13
CA GLY A 41 -20.32 18.83 -1.22
C GLY A 41 -20.99 18.59 0.14
N LEU A 42 -20.21 18.47 1.22
CA LEU A 42 -20.73 18.38 2.58
C LEU A 42 -21.39 19.69 3.05
N CYS A 43 -20.86 20.86 2.67
CA CYS A 43 -21.47 22.14 3.02
C CYS A 43 -22.88 22.34 2.42
N LEU A 44 -23.27 21.54 1.43
CA LEU A 44 -24.62 21.55 0.85
C LEU A 44 -25.63 20.76 1.70
N LEU A 45 -25.17 19.98 2.68
CA LEU A 45 -26.01 19.37 3.70
C LEU A 45 -26.17 20.32 4.89
N GLU A 46 -27.41 20.71 5.16
CA GLU A 46 -27.74 21.55 6.31
C GLU A 46 -27.92 20.77 7.62
N LYS A 47 -27.73 19.44 7.62
CA LYS A 47 -28.19 18.54 8.69
C LYS A 47 -27.13 17.56 9.18
N GLU A 48 -27.34 17.09 10.41
CA GLU A 48 -26.51 16.07 11.05
C GLU A 48 -26.52 14.75 10.26
N ILE A 49 -25.33 14.23 10.01
CA ILE A 49 -25.06 12.95 9.35
C ILE A 49 -24.57 12.01 10.42
N GLU A 50 -25.15 10.82 10.48
CA GLU A 50 -24.78 9.83 11.49
C GLU A 50 -23.69 8.89 10.99
N CYS A 51 -23.73 8.57 9.69
CA CYS A 51 -22.78 7.66 9.06
C CYS A 51 -22.41 8.17 7.67
N VAL A 52 -21.12 8.12 7.36
CA VAL A 52 -20.57 8.40 6.03
C VAL A 52 -19.95 7.12 5.48
N VAL A 53 -20.40 6.70 4.31
CA VAL A 53 -19.80 5.63 3.50
C VAL A 53 -19.04 6.28 2.37
N HIS A 54 -17.71 6.19 2.40
CA HIS A 54 -16.84 6.83 1.42
C HIS A 54 -16.25 5.79 0.46
N GLY A 55 -16.58 5.95 -0.81
CA GLY A 55 -15.95 5.28 -1.94
C GLY A 55 -15.07 6.24 -2.72
N THR A 56 -14.01 5.72 -3.31
CA THR A 56 -13.18 6.49 -4.25
C THR A 56 -12.51 5.58 -5.26
N THR A 57 -12.33 6.09 -6.47
CA THR A 57 -11.55 5.42 -7.53
C THR A 57 -10.08 5.88 -7.57
N ILE A 58 -9.65 6.75 -6.66
CA ILE A 58 -8.29 7.35 -6.69
C ILE A 58 -7.21 6.28 -6.65
N ALA A 59 -7.32 5.30 -5.74
CA ALA A 59 -6.33 4.23 -5.59
C ALA A 59 -6.26 3.32 -6.84
N THR A 60 -7.40 2.93 -7.38
CA THR A 60 -7.45 2.09 -8.59
C THR A 60 -6.87 2.82 -9.80
N ASN A 61 -7.20 4.09 -9.98
CA ASN A 61 -6.65 4.91 -11.07
C ASN A 61 -5.15 5.13 -10.91
N ALA A 62 -4.65 5.32 -9.69
CA ALA A 62 -3.22 5.41 -9.41
C ALA A 62 -2.45 4.17 -9.89
N ILE A 63 -3.02 2.97 -9.71
CA ILE A 63 -2.45 1.71 -10.21
C ILE A 63 -2.49 1.65 -11.75
N LEU A 64 -3.62 2.01 -12.37
CA LEU A 64 -3.74 1.99 -13.84
C LEU A 64 -2.82 3.01 -14.53
N GLU A 65 -2.61 4.17 -13.90
CA GLU A 65 -1.81 5.27 -14.45
C GLU A 65 -0.31 5.17 -14.13
N GLY A 66 0.14 4.15 -13.38
CA GLY A 66 1.55 4.04 -13.02
C GLY A 66 1.99 5.04 -11.96
N LYS A 67 1.07 5.60 -11.17
CA LYS A 67 1.31 6.73 -10.25
C LYS A 67 1.24 6.28 -8.80
N TRP A 68 2.35 5.84 -8.27
CA TRP A 68 2.50 5.47 -6.86
C TRP A 68 3.79 6.04 -6.28
N ALA A 69 3.90 5.98 -4.96
CA ALA A 69 5.10 6.38 -4.23
C ALA A 69 6.32 5.58 -4.70
N LYS A 70 7.47 6.24 -4.83
CA LYS A 70 8.73 5.55 -5.08
C LYS A 70 9.06 4.70 -3.86
N THR A 71 8.93 3.38 -3.99
CA THR A 71 8.93 2.46 -2.85
C THR A 71 10.19 1.61 -2.84
N ALA A 72 10.78 1.38 -1.67
CA ALA A 72 11.74 0.30 -1.45
C ALA A 72 11.05 -0.94 -0.91
N LEU A 73 11.48 -2.12 -1.37
CA LEU A 73 11.10 -3.41 -0.81
C LEU A 73 12.29 -3.98 -0.05
N LEU A 74 12.11 -4.24 1.25
CA LEU A 74 13.01 -5.07 2.04
C LEU A 74 12.44 -6.49 2.10
N THR A 75 13.26 -7.48 1.72
CA THR A 75 12.85 -8.88 1.75
C THR A 75 13.95 -9.78 2.27
N THR A 76 13.59 -11.03 2.55
CA THR A 76 14.53 -12.05 3.00
C THR A 76 15.64 -12.27 1.98
N GLU A 77 16.87 -12.41 2.45
CA GLU A 77 18.03 -12.76 1.62
C GLU A 77 17.76 -13.98 0.72
N GLY A 78 17.99 -13.80 -0.58
CA GLY A 78 17.68 -14.75 -1.65
C GLY A 78 16.32 -14.55 -2.32
N PHE A 79 15.47 -13.63 -1.84
CA PHE A 79 14.08 -13.47 -2.31
C PHE A 79 13.78 -12.12 -2.98
N ARG A 80 14.81 -11.28 -3.23
CA ARG A 80 14.66 -9.98 -3.94
C ARG A 80 13.89 -10.01 -5.26
N ASP A 81 13.94 -11.14 -5.97
CA ASP A 81 13.41 -11.26 -7.33
C ASP A 81 12.03 -11.91 -7.39
N VAL A 82 11.43 -12.24 -6.23
CA VAL A 82 10.08 -12.82 -6.17
C VAL A 82 9.05 -11.93 -6.88
N LEU A 83 9.14 -10.60 -6.74
CA LEU A 83 8.24 -9.67 -7.45
C LEU A 83 8.37 -9.73 -8.97
N GLU A 84 9.56 -10.02 -9.49
CA GLU A 84 9.82 -10.08 -10.93
C GLU A 84 9.54 -11.47 -11.52
N ILE A 85 9.77 -12.53 -10.74
CA ILE A 85 9.39 -13.90 -11.09
C ILE A 85 7.86 -14.02 -11.09
N GLY A 86 7.20 -13.40 -10.10
CA GLY A 86 5.76 -13.49 -9.89
C GLY A 86 5.31 -14.94 -9.63
N ARG A 87 4.08 -15.26 -10.02
CA ARG A 87 3.53 -16.63 -9.96
C ARG A 87 3.63 -17.38 -11.29
N GLN A 88 4.45 -16.89 -12.22
CA GLN A 88 4.54 -17.40 -13.60
C GLN A 88 3.19 -17.48 -14.34
N ALA A 89 2.19 -16.70 -13.88
CA ALA A 89 0.91 -16.57 -14.56
C ALA A 89 1.16 -15.90 -15.93
N ARG A 90 0.73 -16.59 -17.00
CA ARG A 90 0.86 -16.09 -18.37
C ARG A 90 -0.46 -15.45 -18.79
N PRO A 91 -0.46 -14.18 -19.23
CA PRO A 91 -1.66 -13.53 -19.77
C PRO A 91 -2.23 -14.29 -20.97
N SER A 92 -1.36 -14.84 -21.82
CA SER A 92 -1.70 -15.74 -22.92
C SER A 92 -0.79 -16.97 -22.85
N LEU A 93 -1.37 -18.15 -22.63
CA LEU A 93 -0.63 -19.39 -22.33
C LEU A 93 0.36 -19.78 -23.43
N TYR A 94 -0.01 -19.54 -24.69
CA TYR A 94 0.72 -19.97 -25.89
C TYR A 94 1.51 -18.84 -26.58
N ASP A 95 1.44 -17.62 -26.07
CA ASP A 95 2.24 -16.52 -26.58
C ASP A 95 3.64 -16.53 -25.94
N LEU A 96 4.63 -17.01 -26.70
CA LEU A 96 6.03 -17.05 -26.28
C LEU A 96 6.69 -15.67 -26.25
N PHE A 97 6.09 -14.67 -26.89
CA PHE A 97 6.61 -13.30 -26.99
C PHE A 97 5.84 -12.33 -26.08
N CYS A 98 5.01 -12.85 -25.17
CA CYS A 98 4.23 -12.03 -24.26
C CYS A 98 5.14 -11.18 -23.36
N GLU A 99 4.93 -9.86 -23.42
CA GLU A 99 5.59 -8.93 -22.51
C GLU A 99 4.89 -8.92 -21.14
N ARG A 100 5.69 -9.11 -20.08
CA ARG A 100 5.18 -9.02 -18.71
C ARG A 100 5.17 -7.57 -18.25
N PRO A 101 4.15 -7.13 -17.49
CA PRO A 101 4.17 -5.82 -16.87
C PRO A 101 5.44 -5.61 -16.03
N ALA A 102 5.99 -4.40 -16.07
CA ALA A 102 7.13 -4.05 -15.24
C ALA A 102 6.76 -4.17 -13.75
N PRO A 103 7.64 -4.69 -12.88
CA PRO A 103 7.39 -4.74 -11.45
C PRO A 103 7.17 -3.34 -10.85
N ILE A 104 6.24 -3.22 -9.91
CA ILE A 104 5.90 -1.96 -9.21
C ILE A 104 7.12 -1.35 -8.51
N VAL A 105 8.00 -2.21 -7.97
CA VAL A 105 9.27 -1.82 -7.36
C VAL A 105 10.43 -2.23 -8.28
N PRO A 106 11.21 -1.27 -8.79
CA PRO A 106 12.32 -1.57 -9.68
C PRO A 106 13.48 -2.23 -8.91
N ARG A 107 14.31 -2.99 -9.62
CA ARG A 107 15.26 -3.93 -9.03
C ARG A 107 16.27 -3.29 -8.08
N GLU A 108 16.67 -2.04 -8.31
CA GLU A 108 17.60 -1.29 -7.46
C GLU A 108 17.04 -0.93 -6.08
N TRP A 109 15.71 -0.93 -5.94
CA TRP A 109 14.98 -0.67 -4.70
C TRP A 109 14.43 -1.94 -4.04
N ARG A 110 14.75 -3.13 -4.59
CA ARG A 110 14.51 -4.43 -3.94
C ARG A 110 15.78 -4.85 -3.22
N LEU A 111 15.77 -4.76 -1.90
CA LEU A 111 16.93 -4.92 -1.04
C LEU A 111 16.72 -6.13 -0.12
N GLU A 112 17.81 -6.81 0.17
CA GLU A 112 17.81 -8.04 0.94
C GLU A 112 18.31 -7.79 2.35
N VAL A 113 17.61 -8.35 3.31
CA VAL A 113 18.02 -8.39 4.71
C VAL A 113 18.39 -9.84 5.04
N PRO A 114 19.57 -10.06 5.65
CA PRO A 114 19.94 -11.37 6.15
C PRO A 114 19.13 -11.71 7.40
N GLU A 115 18.01 -12.40 7.23
CA GLU A 115 17.22 -13.01 8.30
C GLU A 115 16.53 -14.28 7.78
N ARG A 116 16.08 -15.19 8.65
CA ARG A 116 15.28 -16.34 8.21
C ARG A 116 14.44 -16.95 9.32
N LEU A 117 13.17 -17.20 8.98
CA LEU A 117 12.28 -18.10 9.71
C LEU A 117 12.01 -19.37 8.89
N ASP A 118 11.69 -20.46 9.56
CA ASP A 118 11.17 -21.69 8.92
C ASP A 118 9.64 -21.67 8.81
N ALA A 119 9.09 -22.72 8.19
CA ALA A 119 7.64 -22.88 8.00
C ALA A 119 6.85 -23.11 9.31
N GLN A 120 7.53 -23.27 10.45
CA GLN A 120 6.94 -23.36 11.78
C GLN A 120 7.13 -22.05 12.57
N GLY A 121 7.64 -20.98 11.94
CA GLY A 121 7.94 -19.71 12.58
C GLY A 121 9.18 -19.74 13.47
N ARG A 122 9.98 -20.82 13.43
CA ARG A 122 11.20 -20.92 14.25
C ARG A 122 12.32 -20.14 13.58
N MET A 123 13.13 -19.47 14.39
CA MET A 123 14.29 -18.72 13.92
C MET A 123 15.36 -19.66 13.37
N VAL A 124 15.68 -19.49 12.08
CA VAL A 124 16.77 -20.19 11.40
C VAL A 124 18.01 -19.31 11.33
N LYS A 125 17.81 -18.02 11.03
CA LYS A 125 18.87 -17.00 10.99
C LYS A 125 18.33 -15.75 11.70
N PRO A 126 19.05 -15.21 12.71
CA PRO A 126 18.63 -13.98 13.36
C PRO A 126 18.68 -12.80 12.38
N LEU A 127 17.91 -11.76 12.67
CA LEU A 127 17.94 -10.51 11.93
C LEU A 127 19.33 -9.85 12.02
N ASP A 128 19.93 -9.56 10.87
CA ASP A 128 21.15 -8.75 10.79
C ASP A 128 20.81 -7.25 10.91
N GLU A 129 20.67 -6.77 12.15
CA GLU A 129 20.40 -5.36 12.42
C GLU A 129 21.45 -4.38 11.84
N PRO A 130 22.77 -4.66 11.90
CA PRO A 130 23.76 -3.84 11.22
C PRO A 130 23.47 -3.64 9.73
N LYS A 131 23.06 -4.70 9.03
CA LYS A 131 22.67 -4.59 7.63
C LYS A 131 21.42 -3.72 7.44
N VAL A 132 20.41 -3.84 8.29
CA VAL A 132 19.22 -2.99 8.24
C VAL A 132 19.59 -1.52 8.39
N ARG A 133 20.51 -1.17 9.31
CA ARG A 133 21.01 0.21 9.48
C ARG A 133 21.76 0.73 8.26
N GLU A 134 22.57 -0.11 7.63
CA GLU A 134 23.23 0.22 6.36
C GLU A 134 22.20 0.55 5.27
N LEU A 135 21.16 -0.29 5.13
CA LEU A 135 20.08 -0.06 4.17
C LEU A 135 19.29 1.21 4.49
N ALA A 136 18.99 1.48 5.77
CA ALA A 136 18.31 2.70 6.18
C ALA A 136 19.02 3.96 5.67
N ARG A 137 20.36 4.01 5.83
CA ARG A 137 21.20 5.11 5.31
C ARG A 137 21.16 5.21 3.79
N LYS A 138 21.07 4.07 3.08
CA LYS A 138 20.92 4.04 1.62
C LYS A 138 19.57 4.60 1.17
N LEU A 139 18.50 4.38 1.93
CA LEU A 139 17.12 4.73 1.59
C LEU A 139 16.79 6.21 1.80
N LYS A 140 17.38 6.86 2.81
CA LYS A 140 17.12 8.27 3.14
C LYS A 140 17.17 9.20 1.93
N GLY A 141 16.09 9.97 1.75
CA GLY A 141 15.95 10.95 0.67
C GLY A 141 15.92 10.36 -0.74
N LYS A 142 15.83 9.02 -0.89
CA LYS A 142 15.83 8.36 -2.20
C LYS A 142 14.54 7.62 -2.52
N VAL A 143 13.72 7.33 -1.52
CA VAL A 143 12.42 6.67 -1.65
C VAL A 143 11.38 7.42 -0.80
N ASP A 144 10.12 7.32 -1.19
CA ASP A 144 8.97 7.95 -0.53
C ASP A 144 8.31 7.01 0.49
N SER A 145 8.57 5.70 0.40
CA SER A 145 8.04 4.69 1.32
C SER A 145 8.86 3.39 1.32
N VAL A 146 8.66 2.56 2.34
CA VAL A 146 9.30 1.25 2.50
C VAL A 146 8.26 0.17 2.79
N ALA A 147 8.31 -0.93 2.03
CA ALA A 147 7.59 -2.16 2.32
C ALA A 147 8.56 -3.21 2.85
N VAL A 148 8.21 -3.89 3.95
CA VAL A 148 8.98 -4.99 4.52
C VAL A 148 8.18 -6.28 4.37
N VAL A 149 8.75 -7.25 3.67
CA VAL A 149 8.10 -8.51 3.32
C VAL A 149 9.08 -9.66 3.52
N PHE A 150 9.02 -10.26 4.72
CA PHE A 150 9.83 -11.41 5.08
C PHE A 150 9.05 -12.71 4.99
N LEU A 151 9.75 -13.79 4.68
CA LEU A 151 9.13 -15.10 4.64
C LEU A 151 8.66 -15.52 6.02
N PHE A 152 7.43 -16.05 6.08
CA PHE A 152 6.79 -16.53 7.30
C PHE A 152 6.57 -15.43 8.36
N SER A 153 6.62 -14.15 7.99
CA SER A 153 6.28 -13.03 8.89
C SER A 153 4.84 -13.08 9.40
N PHE A 154 3.93 -13.73 8.65
CA PHE A 154 2.55 -14.00 9.08
C PHE A 154 2.46 -14.97 10.26
N LEU A 155 3.45 -15.84 10.47
CA LEU A 155 3.54 -16.69 11.66
C LEU A 155 4.22 -15.96 12.82
N ASP A 156 5.24 -15.18 12.50
CA ASP A 156 6.04 -14.46 13.49
C ASP A 156 6.57 -13.12 12.94
N PRO A 157 5.97 -11.99 13.33
CA PRO A 157 6.28 -10.68 12.76
C PRO A 157 7.53 -10.03 13.37
N ARG A 158 8.22 -10.68 14.31
CA ARG A 158 9.26 -10.04 15.14
C ARG A 158 10.36 -9.36 14.33
N HIS A 159 10.80 -9.96 13.21
CA HIS A 159 11.83 -9.39 12.36
C HIS A 159 11.31 -8.17 11.59
N GLU A 160 10.10 -8.22 11.05
CA GLU A 160 9.48 -7.08 10.36
C GLU A 160 9.28 -5.89 11.31
N GLN A 161 8.76 -6.15 12.51
CA GLN A 161 8.58 -5.13 13.54
C GLN A 161 9.91 -4.51 13.96
N ARG A 162 10.95 -5.33 14.13
CA ARG A 162 12.29 -4.83 14.48
C ARG A 162 12.91 -4.01 13.35
N VAL A 163 12.70 -4.40 12.09
CA VAL A 163 13.13 -3.60 10.94
C VAL A 163 12.45 -2.25 10.91
N ARG A 164 11.13 -2.16 11.11
CA ARG A 164 10.43 -0.86 11.21
C ARG A 164 11.07 0.03 12.28
N GLN A 165 11.27 -0.50 13.48
CA GLN A 165 11.91 0.25 14.57
C GLN A 165 13.28 0.79 14.16
N ILE A 166 14.13 -0.04 13.54
CA ILE A 166 15.47 0.39 13.11
C ILE A 166 15.38 1.47 12.03
N LEU A 167 14.46 1.35 11.06
CA LEU A 167 14.28 2.35 10.01
C LEU A 167 13.79 3.69 10.59
N GLU A 168 12.89 3.65 11.57
CA GLU A 168 12.41 4.84 12.31
C GLU A 168 13.52 5.47 13.17
N GLU A 169 14.29 4.65 13.92
CA GLU A 169 15.44 5.08 14.72
C GLU A 169 16.51 5.76 13.84
N GLU A 170 16.76 5.20 12.65
CA GLU A 170 17.69 5.80 11.71
C GLU A 170 17.08 7.04 11.04
N GLY A 171 15.77 7.30 11.11
CA GLY A 171 15.13 8.46 10.50
C GLY A 171 14.90 8.32 9.01
N VAL A 172 14.43 7.15 8.57
CA VAL A 172 13.87 6.97 7.22
C VAL A 172 12.51 7.66 7.16
N GLU A 173 12.31 8.48 6.13
CA GLU A 173 11.09 9.26 5.94
C GLU A 173 10.00 8.45 5.22
N GLY A 174 8.75 8.81 5.47
CA GLY A 174 7.58 8.23 4.81
C GLY A 174 7.04 6.96 5.47
N PRO A 175 5.97 6.38 4.89
CA PRO A 175 5.33 5.19 5.46
C PRO A 175 6.24 3.96 5.40
N ILE A 176 6.32 3.23 6.51
CA ILE A 176 6.93 1.90 6.61
C ILE A 176 5.81 0.88 6.82
N THR A 177 5.61 0.00 5.85
CA THR A 177 4.51 -0.96 5.85
C THR A 177 5.03 -2.38 6.03
N LEU A 178 4.44 -3.13 6.94
CA LEU A 178 4.80 -4.52 7.25
C LEU A 178 3.78 -5.48 6.62
N SER A 179 4.25 -6.51 5.90
CA SER A 179 3.34 -7.49 5.30
C SER A 179 2.46 -8.19 6.34
N SER A 180 3.02 -8.45 7.52
CA SER A 180 2.33 -9.04 8.67
C SER A 180 1.23 -8.16 9.28
N GLU A 181 1.23 -6.85 9.03
CA GLU A 181 0.17 -5.94 9.48
C GLU A 181 -0.88 -5.67 8.39
N VAL A 182 -0.52 -5.85 7.11
CA VAL A 182 -1.42 -5.62 5.97
C VAL A 182 -2.31 -6.84 5.70
N LEU A 183 -1.69 -8.01 5.51
CA LEU A 183 -2.39 -9.26 5.21
C LEU A 183 -1.52 -10.44 5.67
N PRO A 184 -1.63 -10.87 6.94
CA PRO A 184 -0.82 -11.95 7.51
C PRO A 184 -1.32 -13.33 7.05
N GLU A 185 -1.12 -13.64 5.77
CA GLU A 185 -1.52 -14.89 5.14
C GLU A 185 -0.38 -15.51 4.31
N PHE A 186 -0.51 -16.80 3.97
CA PHE A 186 0.45 -17.56 3.14
C PHE A 186 0.16 -17.45 1.65
#